data_AF-A0A4Y9RJE3-F1
#
_entry.id   AF-A0A4Y9RJE3-F1
#
_cell.length_a   1.000
_cell.length_b   1.000
_cell.length_c   1.000
_cell.angle_alpha   90.00
_cell.angle_beta   90.00
_cell.angle_gamma   90.00
#
_symmetry.space_group_name_H-M   'P 1'
#
loop_
_entity.id
_entity.type
_entity.pdbx_description
1 polymer ?
#
loop_
_entity_poly.entity_id
_entity_poly.type
_entity_poly.pdbx_seq_one_letter_code
_entity_poly.pdbx_strand_id
1 'polypeptide(L)'
;MDLSDFYKHPIIQAPMAGGATTPQLVAAVSEAGGIGSLAAPLLSAQALLEQAEKIRALTLRPFAINLFVLQPPPPTDEEIRRGIELLRPIWEPLGWGTLPLPQKW
;
A
#
# COMPACT_ATOMS: atom_id res chain seq x y z
N MET A 1 23.19 -10.01 -12.30
CA MET A 1 22.60 -9.56 -11.04
C MET A 1 21.36 -10.39 -10.84
N ASP A 2 21.36 -11.20 -9.80
CA ASP A 2 20.25 -12.08 -9.40
C ASP A 2 19.56 -11.48 -8.16
N LEU A 3 18.29 -11.76 -7.95
CA LEU A 3 17.56 -11.28 -6.78
C LEU A 3 18.17 -11.82 -5.48
N SER A 4 18.76 -13.01 -5.51
CA SER A 4 19.49 -13.60 -4.38
C SER A 4 20.70 -12.76 -3.94
N ASP A 5 21.20 -11.85 -4.78
CA ASP A 5 22.30 -10.95 -4.42
C ASP A 5 21.90 -9.95 -3.32
N PHE A 6 20.59 -9.80 -3.04
CA PHE A 6 20.06 -8.77 -2.13
C PHE A 6 19.55 -9.30 -0.78
N TYR A 7 19.53 -10.61 -0.56
CA TYR A 7 19.02 -11.21 0.68
C TYR A 7 19.86 -12.41 1.14
N LYS A 8 19.78 -12.72 2.44
CA LYS A 8 20.33 -13.95 3.03
C LYS A 8 19.27 -15.04 3.17
N HIS A 9 18.02 -14.62 3.35
CA HIS A 9 16.87 -15.49 3.48
C HIS A 9 15.88 -15.18 2.36
N PRO A 10 15.32 -16.19 1.68
CA PRO A 10 14.36 -16.00 0.59
C PRO A 10 12.98 -15.61 1.13
N ILE A 11 12.93 -14.51 1.89
CA ILE A 11 11.75 -13.98 2.57
C ILE A 11 11.57 -12.53 2.14
N ILE A 12 10.40 -12.24 1.59
CA ILE A 12 9.98 -10.88 1.23
C ILE A 12 8.82 -10.51 2.14
N GLN A 13 8.97 -9.45 2.92
CA GLN A 13 7.86 -8.93 3.71
C GLN A 13 6.89 -8.19 2.77
N ALA A 14 5.62 -8.61 2.79
CA ALA A 14 4.62 -8.13 1.84
C ALA A 14 4.31 -6.64 2.02
N PRO A 15 4.34 -5.81 0.96
CA PRO A 15 3.95 -4.41 1.03
C PRO A 15 2.45 -4.27 1.32
N MET A 16 2.09 -3.72 2.47
CA MET A 16 0.71 -3.55 2.95
C MET A 16 0.38 -2.06 3.04
N ALA A 17 -0.31 -1.54 2.02
CA ALA A 17 -0.80 -0.16 1.99
C ALA A 17 -1.78 0.11 3.15
N GLY A 18 -1.90 1.37 3.56
CA GLY A 18 -2.73 1.76 4.72
C GLY A 18 -1.95 1.94 6.03
N GLY A 19 -0.61 1.98 5.96
CA GLY A 19 0.25 2.37 7.08
C GLY A 19 0.90 1.23 7.86
N ALA A 20 0.58 -0.03 7.55
CA ALA A 20 1.17 -1.20 8.22
C ALA A 20 2.68 -1.36 7.92
N THR A 21 3.13 -0.99 6.71
CA THR A 21 4.55 -1.03 6.35
C THR A 21 5.27 0.27 6.69
N THR A 22 5.70 0.38 7.95
CA THR A 22 6.48 1.52 8.44
C THR A 22 7.95 1.44 8.00
N PRO A 23 8.70 2.55 7.96
CA PRO A 23 10.14 2.54 7.72
C PRO A 23 10.92 1.59 8.63
N GLN A 24 10.52 1.51 9.89
CA GLN A 24 11.13 0.63 10.89
C GLN A 24 10.91 -0.84 10.57
N LEU A 25 9.71 -1.22 10.13
CA LEU A 25 9.43 -2.60 9.73
C LEU A 25 10.26 -2.99 8.50
N VAL A 26 10.29 -2.10 7.49
CA VAL A 26 11.06 -2.34 6.26
C VAL A 26 12.54 -2.51 6.59
N ALA A 27 13.11 -1.58 7.37
CA ALA A 27 14.51 -1.64 7.77
C ALA A 27 14.84 -2.89 8.59
N ALA A 28 13.98 -3.25 9.56
CA ALA A 28 14.20 -4.42 10.41
C ALA A 28 14.25 -5.73 9.60
N VAL A 29 13.36 -5.90 8.61
CA VAL A 29 13.36 -7.08 7.75
C VAL A 29 14.62 -7.12 6.87
N SER A 30 15.00 -5.98 6.28
CA SER A 30 16.21 -5.90 5.45
C SER A 30 17.50 -6.19 6.25
N GLU A 31 17.61 -5.69 7.49
CA GLU A 31 18.76 -5.98 8.37
C GLU A 31 18.78 -7.44 8.82
N ALA A 32 17.60 -8.03 9.09
CA ALA A 32 17.46 -9.45 9.39
C ALA A 32 17.81 -10.37 8.20
N GLY A 33 18.05 -9.81 7.01
CA GLY A 33 18.50 -10.54 5.84
C GLY A 33 17.38 -11.03 4.91
N GLY A 34 16.14 -10.57 5.10
CA GLY A 34 15.10 -10.65 4.08
C GLY A 34 15.06 -9.40 3.19
N ILE A 35 14.01 -9.25 2.39
CA ILE A 35 13.69 -8.01 1.68
C ILE A 35 12.51 -7.33 2.38
N GLY A 36 12.77 -6.21 3.05
CA GLY A 36 11.70 -5.31 3.51
C GLY A 36 11.05 -4.59 2.33
N SER A 37 9.74 -4.34 2.39
CA SER A 37 9.01 -3.70 1.28
C SER A 37 8.11 -2.57 1.76
N LEU A 38 8.32 -1.36 1.22
CA LEU A 38 7.45 -0.21 1.42
C LEU A 38 6.27 -0.24 0.43
N ALA A 39 5.04 -0.13 0.92
CA ALA A 39 3.87 0.10 0.07
C ALA A 39 3.74 1.59 -0.27
N ALA A 40 3.81 1.94 -1.55
CA ALA A 40 3.68 3.31 -2.04
C ALA A 40 2.41 3.66 -2.86
N PRO A 41 1.42 2.77 -3.12
CA PRO A 41 0.33 3.11 -4.05
C PRO A 41 -0.59 4.24 -3.57
N LEU A 42 -0.63 4.52 -2.26
CA LEU A 42 -1.44 5.59 -1.66
C LEU A 42 -0.62 6.83 -1.29
N LEU A 43 0.69 6.84 -1.57
CA LEU A 43 1.57 7.95 -1.22
C LEU A 43 1.63 8.96 -2.37
N SER A 44 1.73 10.24 -2.02
CA SER A 44 2.22 11.24 -2.97
C SER A 44 3.70 10.98 -3.28
N ALA A 45 4.20 11.48 -4.41
CA ALA A 45 5.61 11.36 -4.76
C ALA A 45 6.54 11.94 -3.66
N GLN A 46 6.14 13.07 -3.06
CA GLN A 46 6.87 13.68 -1.95
C GLN A 46 6.88 12.79 -0.71
N ALA A 47 5.73 12.23 -0.33
CA ALA A 47 5.64 11.33 0.81
C ALA A 47 6.45 10.05 0.58
N LEU A 48 6.47 9.51 -0.65
CA LEU A 48 7.30 8.36 -1.00
C LEU A 48 8.80 8.66 -0.77
N LEU A 49 9.28 9.81 -1.25
CA LEU A 49 10.67 10.22 -1.05
C LEU A 49 11.01 10.32 0.45
N GLU A 50 10.14 10.95 1.24
CA GLU A 50 10.34 11.06 2.69
C GLU A 50 10.37 9.70 3.40
N GLN A 51 9.53 8.76 3.00
CA GLN A 51 9.55 7.40 3.55
C GLN A 51 10.83 6.65 3.14
N ALA A 52 11.26 6.78 1.88
CA ALA A 52 12.48 6.17 1.39
C ALA A 52 13.72 6.71 2.14
N GLU A 53 13.80 8.02 2.37
CA GLU A 53 14.89 8.63 3.16
C GLU A 53 14.89 8.13 4.61
N LYS A 54 13.71 8.00 5.24
CA LYS A 54 13.60 7.42 6.59
C LYS A 54 14.10 5.97 6.63
N ILE A 55 13.81 5.16 5.62
CA ILE A 55 14.32 3.78 5.54
C ILE A 55 15.84 3.78 5.35
N ARG A 56 16.37 4.60 4.43
CA ARG A 56 17.81 4.72 4.17
C ARG A 56 18.61 5.20 5.38
N ALA A 57 18.00 5.99 6.26
CA ALA A 57 18.59 6.40 7.53
C ALA A 57 18.66 5.25 8.56
N LEU A 58 17.85 4.19 8.41
CA LEU A 58 17.76 3.06 9.34
C LEU A 58 18.52 1.82 8.87
N THR A 59 18.79 1.67 7.57
CA THR A 59 19.43 0.49 6.97
C THR A 59 20.24 0.87 5.74
N LEU A 60 21.41 0.24 5.57
CA LEU A 60 22.17 0.27 4.31
C LEU A 60 21.84 -0.92 3.40
N ARG A 61 21.08 -1.90 3.90
CA ARG A 61 20.63 -3.05 3.12
C ARG A 61 19.56 -2.65 2.10
N PRO A 62 19.49 -3.35 0.95
CA PRO A 62 18.44 -3.17 -0.04
C PRO A 62 17.03 -3.32 0.55
N PHE A 63 16.07 -2.61 -0.01
CA PHE A 63 14.64 -2.77 0.26
C PHE A 63 13.84 -2.53 -1.02
N ALA A 64 12.61 -3.04 -1.07
CA ALA A 64 11.71 -2.90 -2.20
C ALA A 64 10.70 -1.76 -1.98
N ILE A 65 10.20 -1.20 -3.08
CA ILE A 65 9.09 -0.26 -3.10
C ILE A 65 8.03 -0.80 -4.05
N ASN A 66 6.79 -0.91 -3.56
CA ASN A 66 5.65 -1.39 -4.33
C ASN A 66 4.80 -0.24 -4.85
N LEU A 67 4.42 -0.32 -6.12
CA LEU A 67 3.56 0.63 -6.82
C LEU A 67 2.36 -0.12 -7.43
N PHE A 68 1.22 0.56 -7.52
CA PHE A 68 0.10 0.10 -8.34
C PHE A 68 0.24 0.62 -9.75
N VAL A 69 0.27 -0.30 -10.71
CA VAL A 69 0.23 -0.01 -12.14
C VAL A 69 -1.07 -0.60 -12.67
N LEU A 70 -2.16 0.12 -12.42
CA LEU A 70 -3.53 -0.33 -12.69
C LEU A 70 -4.16 0.54 -13.77
N GLN A 71 -5.03 -0.06 -14.58
CA GLN A 71 -5.97 0.71 -15.40
C GLN A 71 -7.13 1.14 -14.50
N PRO A 72 -7.48 2.43 -14.43
CA PRO A 72 -8.64 2.88 -13.69
C PRO A 72 -9.91 2.18 -14.20
N PRO A 73 -10.70 1.51 -13.35
CA PRO A 73 -11.97 0.96 -13.78
C PRO A 73 -12.92 2.13 -14.12
N PRO A 74 -13.71 2.03 -15.20
CA PRO A 74 -14.71 3.04 -15.55
C PRO A 74 -16.12 2.55 -15.18
N PRO A 75 -16.52 2.56 -13.89
CA PRO A 75 -17.86 2.12 -13.52
C PRO A 75 -18.92 3.07 -14.09
N THR A 76 -20.02 2.50 -14.54
CA THR A 76 -21.21 3.24 -14.92
C THR A 76 -21.96 3.75 -13.68
N ASP A 77 -22.76 4.80 -13.85
CA ASP A 77 -23.64 5.31 -12.79
C ASP A 77 -24.59 4.22 -12.25
N GLU A 78 -24.97 3.26 -13.10
CA GLU A 78 -25.78 2.10 -12.73
C GLU A 78 -25.04 1.18 -11.76
N GLU A 79 -23.80 0.82 -12.08
CA GLU A 79 -22.96 -0.03 -11.21
C GLU A 79 -22.69 0.63 -9.86
N ILE A 80 -22.43 1.95 -9.86
CA ILE A 80 -22.25 2.73 -8.64
C ILE A 80 -23.52 2.70 -7.80
N ARG A 81 -24.68 3.03 -8.39
CA ARG A 81 -25.97 3.03 -7.69
C ARG A 81 -26.32 1.65 -7.15
N ARG A 82 -26.07 0.59 -7.93
CA ARG A 82 -26.25 -0.79 -7.49
C ARG A 82 -25.35 -1.12 -6.29
N GLY A 83 -24.09 -0.69 -6.32
CA GLY A 83 -23.16 -0.84 -5.20
C GLY A 83 -23.65 -0.15 -3.92
N ILE A 84 -24.14 1.08 -4.03
CA ILE A 84 -24.71 1.82 -2.88
C ILE A 84 -25.88 1.07 -2.26
N GLU A 85 -26.82 0.58 -3.07
CA GLU A 85 -27.98 -0.18 -2.59
C GLU A 85 -27.58 -1.49 -1.90
N LEU A 86 -26.60 -2.21 -2.46
CA LEU A 86 -26.09 -3.44 -1.85
C LEU A 86 -25.42 -3.18 -0.50
N LEU A 87 -24.79 -2.02 -0.32
CA LEU A 87 -24.14 -1.64 0.92
C LEU A 87 -25.10 -1.01 1.94
N ARG A 88 -26.33 -0.62 1.54
CA ARG A 88 -27.34 0.02 2.41
C ARG A 88 -27.52 -0.68 3.77
N PRO A 89 -27.67 -2.02 3.85
CA PRO A 89 -27.86 -2.71 5.12
C PRO A 89 -26.67 -2.57 6.09
N ILE A 90 -25.49 -2.18 5.60
CA ILE A 90 -24.27 -2.02 6.40
C ILE A 90 -24.17 -0.60 6.95
N TRP A 91 -24.40 0.42 6.12
CA TRP A 91 -24.17 1.82 6.52
C TRP A 91 -25.39 2.51 7.13
N GLU A 92 -26.61 2.12 6.78
CA GLU A 92 -27.84 2.72 7.33
C GLU A 92 -27.95 2.53 8.85
N PRO A 93 -27.66 1.35 9.43
CA PRO A 93 -27.63 1.18 10.88
C PRO A 93 -26.54 1.99 11.61
N LEU A 94 -25.50 2.43 10.89
CA LEU A 94 -24.44 3.29 11.44
C LEU A 94 -24.84 4.78 11.48
N GLY A 95 -26.05 5.12 11.04
CA GLY A 95 -26.56 6.49 11.01
C GLY A 95 -25.96 7.35 9.90
N TRP A 96 -25.36 6.73 8.87
CA TRP A 96 -24.83 7.46 7.73
C TRP A 96 -25.98 7.82 6.78
N GLY A 97 -26.14 9.11 6.49
CA GLY A 97 -27.22 9.59 5.60
C GLY A 97 -26.95 9.35 4.11
N THR A 98 -25.67 9.33 3.72
CA THR A 98 -25.21 9.01 2.36
C THR A 98 -23.89 8.27 2.44
N LEU A 99 -23.66 7.35 1.50
CA LEU A 99 -22.39 6.67 1.36
C LEU A 99 -21.44 7.56 0.53
N PRO A 100 -20.26 7.95 1.04
CA PRO A 100 -19.29 8.70 0.25
C PRO A 100 -18.78 7.84 -0.93
N LEU A 101 -18.74 8.44 -2.11
CA LEU A 101 -18.17 7.80 -3.29
C LEU A 101 -16.65 7.95 -3.32
N PRO A 102 -15.92 6.98 -3.92
CA PRO A 102 -14.49 7.14 -4.17
C PRO A 102 -14.21 8.42 -4.96
N GLN A 103 -13.20 9.19 -4.52
CA GLN A 103 -12.77 10.40 -5.26
C GLN A 103 -12.04 10.05 -6.56
N LYS A 104 -11.54 8.82 -6.66
CA LYS A 104 -10.83 8.24 -7.80
C LYS A 104 -11.18 6.75 -7.86
N TRP A 105 -11.29 6.22 -9.07
CA TRP A 105 -11.49 4.80 -9.35
C TRP A 105 -10.16 4.14 -9.68
#